data_AF-A0A5N0UPS3-F1
#
_entry.id   AF-A0A5N0UPS3-F1
#
_cell.length_a   1.000
_cell.length_b   1.000
_cell.length_c   1.000
_cell.angle_alpha   90.00
_cell.angle_beta   90.00
_cell.angle_gamma   90.00
#
_symmetry.space_group_name_H-M   'P 1'
#
loop_
_entity.id
_entity.type
_entity.pdbx_description
1 polymer ?
#
loop_
_entity_poly.entity_id
_entity_poly.type
_entity_poly.pdbx_seq_one_letter_code
_entity_poly.pdbx_strand_id
1 'polypeptide(L)'
;MTMMTLVQHVAQGEIKTRGVQQWMLDNIIPLVLLAVAMLLLWLGGGKGDNAGVMRRLAGVVIALAIIGLAVSGLGVNVGEWIAGLFTG
;
A
#
# COMPACT_ATOMS: atom_id res chain seq x y z
N MET A 1 43.16 11.77 -11.43
CA MET A 1 41.77 11.53 -11.00
C MET A 1 41.59 10.05 -10.64
N THR A 2 42.18 9.57 -9.54
CA THR A 2 42.42 8.10 -9.46
C THR A 2 42.28 7.43 -8.11
N MET A 3 42.03 8.12 -6.99
CA MET A 3 41.74 7.44 -5.72
C MET A 3 40.71 8.16 -4.87
N MET A 4 40.81 9.48 -4.72
CA MET A 4 39.80 10.29 -4.01
C MET A 4 38.40 10.23 -4.65
N THR A 5 38.32 10.16 -5.98
CA THR A 5 37.05 10.01 -6.71
C THR A 5 36.40 8.64 -6.50
N LEU A 6 37.20 7.58 -6.39
CA LEU A 6 36.75 6.22 -6.08
C LEU A 6 36.23 6.13 -4.64
N VAL A 7 36.96 6.72 -3.69
CA VAL A 7 36.53 6.81 -2.29
C VAL A 7 35.25 7.62 -2.16
N GLN A 8 35.09 8.73 -2.89
CA GLN A 8 33.82 9.48 -2.94
C GLN A 8 32.68 8.66 -3.56
N HIS A 9 32.92 7.86 -4.59
CA HIS A 9 31.88 7.04 -5.21
C HIS A 9 31.41 5.89 -4.31
N VAL A 10 32.33 5.29 -3.55
CA VAL A 10 32.01 4.24 -2.57
C VAL A 10 31.38 4.84 -1.30
N ALA A 11 31.82 6.03 -0.87
CA ALA A 11 31.22 6.75 0.27
C ALA A 11 29.86 7.40 -0.06
N GLN A 12 29.58 7.71 -1.33
CA GLN A 12 28.27 8.12 -1.85
C GLN A 12 27.33 6.94 -2.11
N GLY A 13 27.77 5.71 -1.78
CA GLY A 13 26.86 4.60 -1.53
C GLY A 13 26.06 4.86 -0.26
N GLU A 14 25.21 5.90 -0.27
CA GLU A 14 23.96 5.88 0.50
C GLU A 14 23.43 4.45 0.39
N ILE A 15 23.11 3.81 1.51
CA ILE A 15 22.45 2.51 1.47
C ILE A 15 21.11 2.76 0.76
N LYS A 16 21.11 2.61 -0.56
CA LYS A 16 19.96 2.88 -1.42
C LYS A 16 19.02 1.70 -1.24
N THR A 17 18.26 1.75 -0.16
CA THR A 17 17.14 0.82 0.09
C THR A 17 16.10 0.91 -1.02
N ARG A 18 16.17 1.91 -1.92
CA ARG A 18 15.35 2.04 -3.13
C ARG A 18 15.17 0.74 -3.92
N GLY A 19 16.23 -0.05 -4.11
CA GLY A 19 16.11 -1.33 -4.84
C GLY A 19 15.23 -2.34 -4.10
N VAL A 20 15.43 -2.46 -2.78
CA VAL A 20 14.65 -3.35 -1.92
C VAL A 20 13.22 -2.83 -1.74
N GLN A 21 13.06 -1.52 -1.57
CA GLN A 21 11.77 -0.84 -1.49
C GLN A 21 10.96 -1.06 -2.77
N GLN A 22 11.54 -0.79 -3.94
CA GLN A 22 10.89 -1.01 -5.23
C GLN A 22 10.53 -2.48 -5.42
N TRP A 23 11.45 -3.41 -5.11
CA TRP A 23 11.16 -4.84 -5.17
C TRP A 23 10.00 -5.25 -4.25
N MET A 24 9.93 -4.70 -3.03
CA MET A 24 8.81 -4.95 -2.13
C MET A 24 7.50 -4.36 -2.66
N LEU A 25 7.53 -3.13 -3.18
CA LEU A 25 6.35 -2.49 -3.78
C LEU A 25 5.83 -3.32 -4.97
N ASP A 26 6.73 -3.82 -5.82
CA ASP A 26 6.37 -4.53 -7.05
C ASP A 26 5.93 -6.00 -6.80
N ASN A 27 6.35 -6.62 -5.69
CA ASN A 27 6.13 -8.05 -5.45
C ASN A 27 5.35 -8.34 -4.16
N ILE A 28 5.80 -7.77 -3.03
CA ILE A 28 5.22 -8.08 -1.71
C ILE A 28 3.84 -7.44 -1.56
N ILE A 29 3.66 -6.19 -1.99
CA ILE A 29 2.35 -5.53 -1.91
C ILE A 29 1.29 -6.30 -2.70
N PRO A 30 1.49 -6.65 -3.99
CA PRO A 30 0.53 -7.47 -4.74
C PRO A 30 0.24 -8.82 -4.09
N LEU A 31 1.26 -9.51 -3.55
CA LEU A 31 1.09 -10.80 -2.88
C LEU A 31 0.24 -10.69 -1.60
N VAL A 32 0.45 -9.65 -0.81
CA VAL A 32 -0.35 -9.39 0.40
C VAL A 32 -1.80 -9.06 0.03
N LEU A 33 -2.02 -8.26 -1.01
CA LEU A 33 -3.35 -7.98 -1.53
C LEU A 33 -4.07 -9.26 -1.99
N LEU A 34 -3.36 -10.13 -2.72
CA LEU A 34 -3.86 -11.42 -3.16
C LEU A 34 -4.16 -12.36 -1.99
N ALA A 35 -3.30 -12.40 -0.97
CA ALA A 35 -3.54 -13.18 0.24
C ALA A 35 -4.80 -12.70 0.99
N VAL A 36 -4.99 -11.39 1.10
CA VAL A 36 -6.18 -10.78 1.69
C VAL A 36 -7.44 -11.13 0.87
N ALA A 37 -7.36 -11.08 -0.46
CA ALA A 37 -8.46 -11.48 -1.35
C ALA A 37 -8.82 -12.97 -1.18
N MET A 38 -7.83 -13.86 -1.07
CA MET A 38 -8.06 -15.28 -0.80
C MET A 38 -8.67 -15.53 0.58
N LEU A 39 -8.22 -14.80 1.61
CA LEU A 39 -8.81 -14.86 2.95
C LEU A 39 -10.28 -14.44 2.94
N LEU A 40 -10.61 -13.36 2.23
CA LEU A 40 -12.00 -12.93 2.06
C LEU A 40 -12.87 -13.98 1.38
N LEU A 41 -12.38 -14.60 0.30
CA LEU A 41 -13.09 -15.67 -0.39
C LEU A 41 -13.32 -16.87 0.53
N TRP A 42 -12.32 -17.23 1.33
CA TRP A 42 -12.42 -18.33 2.29
C TRP A 42 -13.44 -18.03 3.40
N LEU A 43 -13.44 -16.79 3.93
CA LEU A 43 -14.40 -16.36 4.95
C LEU A 43 -15.84 -16.25 4.41
N GLY A 44 -16.00 -16.11 3.08
CA GLY A 44 -17.29 -16.04 2.39
C GLY A 44 -17.92 -17.39 2.01
N GLY A 45 -17.16 -18.48 2.01
CA GLY A 45 -17.61 -19.78 1.50
C GLY A 45 -18.47 -20.62 2.44
N GLY A 46 -18.61 -20.23 3.71
CA GLY A 46 -19.30 -21.01 4.74
C GLY A 46 -20.73 -20.53 5.02
N LYS A 47 -21.73 -21.30 4.58
CA LYS A 47 -23.15 -21.26 5.03
C LYS A 47 -23.80 -19.87 5.06
N GLY A 48 -24.26 -19.36 3.91
CA GLY A 48 -25.43 -18.45 3.78
C GLY A 48 -25.54 -17.18 4.65
N ASP A 49 -24.54 -16.87 5.47
CA ASP A 49 -24.51 -15.74 6.40
C ASP A 49 -23.96 -14.52 5.67
N ASN A 50 -24.80 -13.97 4.80
CA ASN A 50 -24.45 -12.79 4.01
C ASN A 50 -24.13 -11.59 4.92
N ALA A 51 -24.67 -11.52 6.13
CA ALA A 51 -24.39 -10.44 7.08
C ALA A 51 -22.99 -10.56 7.69
N GLY A 52 -22.60 -11.76 8.14
CA GLY A 52 -21.27 -12.04 8.66
C GLY A 52 -20.17 -11.85 7.61
N VAL A 53 -20.45 -12.21 6.35
CA VAL A 53 -19.54 -12.03 5.22
C VAL A 53 -19.41 -10.55 4.83
N MET A 54 -20.51 -9.81 4.75
CA MET A 54 -20.48 -8.38 4.42
C MET A 54 -19.71 -7.56 5.44
N ARG A 55 -19.80 -7.91 6.74
CA ARG A 55 -19.02 -7.22 7.79
C ARG A 55 -17.51 -7.38 7.61
N ARG A 56 -17.06 -8.53 7.10
CA ARG A 56 -15.64 -8.83 6.85
C ARG A 56 -15.17 -8.21 5.54
N LEU A 57 -15.98 -8.32 4.49
CA LEU A 57 -15.74 -7.69 3.18
C LEU A 57 -15.62 -6.17 3.28
N ALA A 58 -16.54 -5.52 4.00
CA ALA A 58 -16.51 -4.08 4.18
C ALA A 58 -15.19 -3.61 4.82
N GLY A 59 -14.72 -4.31 5.87
CA GLY A 59 -13.46 -3.99 6.53
C GLY A 59 -12.25 -4.11 5.61
N VAL A 60 -12.22 -5.12 4.76
CA VAL A 60 -11.12 -5.30 3.80
C VAL A 60 -11.17 -4.27 2.68
N VAL A 61 -12.34 -4.00 2.09
CA VAL A 61 -12.47 -2.96 1.06
C VAL A 61 -11.99 -1.59 1.59
N ILE A 62 -12.33 -1.26 2.84
CA ILE A 62 -11.85 -0.02 3.49
C ILE A 62 -10.33 -0.04 3.66
N ALA A 63 -9.75 -1.15 4.14
CA ALA A 63 -8.30 -1.27 4.29
C ALA A 63 -7.56 -1.12 2.94
N LEU A 64 -8.10 -1.72 1.88
CA LEU A 64 -7.56 -1.61 0.53
C LEU A 64 -7.64 -0.17 0.00
N ALA A 65 -8.76 0.52 0.21
CA ALA A 65 -8.93 1.92 -0.18
C ALA A 65 -7.90 2.82 0.53
N ILE A 66 -7.68 2.62 1.83
CA ILE A 66 -6.68 3.38 2.61
C ILE A 66 -5.27 3.14 2.05
N ILE A 67 -4.89 1.89 1.78
CA ILE A 67 -3.58 1.56 1.20
C ILE A 67 -3.43 2.20 -0.19
N GLY A 68 -4.47 2.14 -1.03
CA GLY A 68 -4.48 2.76 -2.35
C GLY A 68 -4.29 4.29 -2.29
N LEU A 69 -4.96 4.97 -1.36
CA LEU A 69 -4.77 6.41 -1.12
C LEU A 69 -3.37 6.75 -0.62
N ALA A 70 -2.79 5.89 0.24
CA ALA A 70 -1.44 6.08 0.76
C ALA A 70 -0.37 5.91 -0.33
N VAL A 71 -0.51 4.91 -1.20
CA VAL A 71 0.47 4.63 -2.27
C VAL A 71 0.35 5.61 -3.43
N SER A 72 -0.87 6.01 -3.79
CA SER A 72 -1.10 6.92 -4.93
C SER A 72 -0.74 8.39 -4.62
N GLY A 73 -0.56 8.75 -3.35
CA GLY A 73 -0.38 10.15 -2.93
C GLY A 73 -1.64 11.01 -3.10
N LEU A 74 -2.79 10.40 -3.46
CA LEU A 74 -4.07 11.10 -3.64
C LEU A 74 -4.72 11.56 -2.33
N GLY A 75 -4.20 11.12 -1.18
CA GLY A 75 -4.76 11.42 0.13
C GLY A 75 -4.92 12.93 0.42
N VAL A 76 -4.01 13.77 -0.08
CA VAL A 76 -4.09 15.24 0.08
C VAL A 76 -5.30 15.80 -0.67
N ASN A 77 -5.47 15.43 -1.94
CA ASN A 77 -6.59 15.89 -2.77
C ASN A 77 -7.95 15.45 -2.18
N VAL A 78 -8.02 14.24 -1.63
CA VAL A 78 -9.23 13.73 -0.96
C VAL A 78 -9.49 14.51 0.34
N GLY A 79 -8.45 14.79 1.13
CA GLY A 79 -8.58 15.58 2.36
C GLY A 79 -9.02 17.02 2.09
N GLU A 80 -8.47 17.65 1.06
CA GLU A 80 -8.81 19.01 0.64
C GLU A 80 -10.25 19.08 0.10
N TRP A 81 -10.70 18.08 -0.67
CA TRP A 81 -12.09 17.95 -1.08
C TRP A 81 -13.05 17.81 0.12
N ILE A 82 -12.73 16.94 1.09
CA ILE A 82 -13.55 16.77 2.30
C ILE A 82 -13.58 18.05 3.13
N ALA A 83 -12.44 18.72 3.30
CA ALA A 83 -12.36 20.00 4.00
C ALA A 83 -13.25 21.06 3.33
N GLY A 84 -13.24 21.11 1.99
CA GLY A 84 -14.11 21.98 1.19
C GLY A 84 -15.61 21.77 1.44
N LEU A 85 -16.04 20.58 1.87
CA LEU A 85 -17.44 20.33 2.23
C LEU A 85 -17.88 21.07 3.50
N PHE A 86 -16.93 21.46 4.36
CA PHE A 86 -17.20 22.14 5.63
C PHE A 86 -16.79 23.61 5.62
N THR A 87 -15.89 24.02 4.73
CA THR A 87 -15.33 25.38 4.73
C THR A 87 -16.03 26.36 3.80
N GLY A 88 -16.84 25.90 2.82
CA GLY A 88 -17.67 26.76 1.97
C GLY A 88 -16.89 27.77 1.13
#